data_AF-A0A9P0ZEQ6-F1
#
_entry.id   AF-A0A9P0ZEQ6-F1
#
_cell.length_a   1.000
_cell.length_b   1.000
_cell.length_c   1.000
_cell.angle_alpha   90.00
_cell.angle_beta   90.00
_cell.angle_gamma   90.00
#
_symmetry.space_group_name_H-M   'P 1'
#
loop_
_entity.id
_entity.type
_entity.pdbx_description
1 polymer ?
#
loop_
_entity_poly.entity_id
_entity_poly.type
_entity_poly.pdbx_seq_one_letter_code
_entity_poly.pdbx_strand_id
1 'polypeptide(L)'
;MSLWQLALLYAIPSWEFQDPTEYYVGCLRVPPPTLPCLFDLSWYLQEPPPEELRFPLRKDLYKDLPHGKELFFTTSNELLDCRGIVLEILSSIIRPNPTIHSDLSRDSLIGLWDDCINRIVTKFCSIDLTFIRKSSSPLAETIKDQWPNVTAFIGSVCLWRGEETGQLKEGQLDPSSTLVEKMTWTYEDLPYVLGYYAVGFHVTFCALTRLQDRIVRTDLYTVDLSTPSERLKAMVPCWRIAGLLTLLAERCVDDGKVNADFERIDLGNGNRLEMTPNIAVRYLSSKTKWAAVKEIYDFLERRVPHAEFLVRSSEKDLALVFKPRGYRFRPASCEQLVEALKQVTKALVALHDLPFMHRDLGWDKVMRSSDRDGGEWFLTGFDEAVVAPQINPHVAAASGRHAPEMGRGLHGVKVDVWGVGQLLKTCEVAGVPKLLRELQKRCLDHNPEQRPSAADCYHHLLQLQSSMSAAAAAVSASAGY
;
A
#
# COMPACT_ATOMS: atom_id res chain seq x y z
N MET A 1 -36.81 -13.10 -51.77
CA MET A 1 -36.94 -12.21 -50.60
C MET A 1 -37.72 -10.98 -51.03
N SER A 2 -38.91 -10.77 -50.47
CA SER A 2 -39.70 -9.58 -50.81
C SER A 2 -39.09 -8.34 -50.16
N LEU A 3 -39.27 -7.16 -50.76
CA LEU A 3 -38.88 -5.85 -50.20
C LEU A 3 -39.41 -5.62 -48.77
N TRP A 4 -40.48 -6.33 -48.38
CA TRP A 4 -41.04 -6.33 -47.03
C TRP A 4 -40.16 -7.07 -45.99
N GLN A 5 -39.41 -8.11 -46.37
CA GLN A 5 -38.46 -8.78 -45.47
C GLN A 5 -37.20 -7.93 -45.19
N LEU A 6 -36.82 -7.05 -46.12
CA LEU A 6 -35.74 -6.07 -45.91
C LEU A 6 -36.19 -4.88 -45.05
N ALA A 7 -37.47 -4.48 -45.12
CA ALA A 7 -38.01 -3.39 -44.31
C ALA A 7 -38.14 -3.73 -42.81
N LEU A 8 -38.36 -5.01 -42.47
CA LEU A 8 -38.39 -5.47 -41.07
C LEU A 8 -37.01 -5.46 -40.38
N LEU A 9 -35.92 -5.56 -41.15
CA LEU A 9 -34.55 -5.39 -40.63
C LEU A 9 -34.20 -3.92 -40.33
N TYR A 10 -34.94 -2.97 -40.92
CA TYR A 10 -34.74 -1.52 -40.73
C TYR A 10 -35.62 -0.91 -39.62
N ALA A 11 -36.45 -1.72 -38.96
CA ALA A 11 -37.34 -1.30 -37.87
C ALA A 11 -36.91 -1.81 -36.49
N ILE A 12 -35.71 -2.39 -36.39
CA ILE A 12 -35.09 -2.77 -35.12
C ILE A 12 -34.43 -1.50 -34.57
N PRO A 13 -34.90 -0.89 -33.45
CA PRO A 13 -34.22 0.25 -32.85
C PRO A 13 -32.76 -0.10 -32.56
N SER A 14 -31.84 0.84 -32.81
CA SER A 14 -30.37 0.64 -32.73
C SER A 14 -29.83 0.12 -31.38
N TRP A 15 -30.70 0.01 -30.38
CA TRP A 15 -30.48 -0.33 -28.99
C TRP A 15 -30.55 -1.87 -28.83
N GLU A 16 -31.27 -2.55 -29.71
CA GLU A 16 -31.47 -4.02 -29.74
C GLU A 16 -30.25 -4.80 -30.26
N PHE A 17 -29.18 -4.11 -30.66
CA PHE A 17 -27.87 -4.71 -31.00
C PHE A 17 -26.75 -4.36 -30.02
N GLN A 18 -27.07 -3.59 -28.98
CA GLN A 18 -26.07 -3.19 -27.99
C GLN A 18 -25.78 -4.35 -27.06
N ASP A 19 -24.50 -4.67 -26.93
CA ASP A 19 -24.03 -5.69 -26.00
C ASP A 19 -24.43 -5.29 -24.56
N PRO A 20 -25.32 -6.05 -23.89
CA PRO A 20 -25.82 -5.67 -22.58
C PRO A 20 -24.83 -5.99 -21.45
N THR A 21 -23.61 -6.48 -21.75
CA THR A 21 -22.59 -6.83 -20.75
C THR A 21 -22.42 -5.75 -19.69
N GLU A 22 -22.25 -4.47 -20.09
CA GLU A 22 -22.00 -3.39 -19.13
C GLU A 22 -23.21 -3.07 -18.25
N TYR A 23 -24.43 -3.32 -18.72
CA TYR A 23 -25.63 -3.21 -17.89
C TYR A 23 -25.61 -4.25 -16.75
N TYR A 24 -25.41 -5.53 -17.09
CA TYR A 24 -25.36 -6.61 -16.09
C TYR A 24 -24.17 -6.46 -15.14
N VAL A 25 -22.99 -6.07 -15.66
CA VAL A 25 -21.82 -5.75 -14.83
C VAL A 25 -22.15 -4.59 -13.88
N GLY A 26 -22.81 -3.54 -14.35
CA GLY A 26 -23.26 -2.42 -13.53
C GLY A 26 -24.19 -2.85 -12.40
N CYS A 27 -25.17 -3.72 -12.68
CA CYS A 27 -26.06 -4.28 -11.67
C CYS A 27 -25.32 -5.15 -10.64
N LEU A 28 -24.34 -5.94 -11.09
CA LEU A 28 -23.56 -6.83 -10.23
C LEU A 28 -22.46 -6.11 -9.44
N ARG A 29 -22.06 -4.89 -9.83
CA ARG A 29 -21.12 -4.05 -9.09
C ARG A 29 -21.73 -3.36 -7.88
N VAL A 30 -23.05 -3.45 -7.68
CA VAL A 30 -23.71 -2.89 -6.51
C VAL A 30 -23.29 -3.69 -5.27
N PRO A 31 -22.62 -3.07 -4.28
CA PRO A 31 -22.20 -3.77 -3.07
C PRO A 31 -23.42 -4.23 -2.25
N PRO A 32 -23.28 -5.28 -1.42
CA PRO A 32 -24.36 -5.66 -0.50
C PRO A 32 -24.67 -4.52 0.49
N PRO A 33 -25.84 -4.53 1.15
CA PRO A 33 -26.22 -3.44 2.06
C PRO A 33 -25.37 -3.39 3.34
N THR A 34 -24.77 -4.52 3.75
CA THR A 34 -23.92 -4.62 4.94
C THR A 34 -22.82 -5.66 4.74
N LEU A 35 -21.74 -5.55 5.52
CA LEU A 35 -20.73 -6.59 5.60
C LEU A 35 -21.29 -7.82 6.35
N PRO A 36 -21.25 -9.02 5.77
CA PRO A 36 -21.57 -10.25 6.49
C PRO A 36 -20.66 -10.46 7.69
N CYS A 37 -21.16 -11.14 8.73
CA CYS A 37 -20.28 -11.54 9.83
C CYS A 37 -19.36 -12.71 9.40
N LEU A 38 -18.26 -12.94 10.12
CA LEU A 38 -17.30 -14.01 9.81
C LEU A 38 -17.97 -15.39 9.68
N PHE A 39 -19.02 -15.65 10.47
CA PHE A 39 -19.76 -16.91 10.45
C PHE A 39 -20.58 -17.10 9.16
N ASP A 40 -21.14 -16.02 8.61
CA ASP A 40 -21.98 -16.06 7.41
C ASP A 40 -21.16 -15.99 6.11
N LEU A 41 -19.89 -15.57 6.18
CA LEU A 41 -19.05 -15.34 5.00
C LEU A 41 -18.93 -16.57 4.09
N SER A 42 -18.75 -17.76 4.66
CA SER A 42 -18.59 -18.98 3.86
C SER A 42 -19.85 -19.28 3.03
N TRP A 43 -21.04 -19.04 3.60
CA TRP A 43 -22.30 -19.17 2.88
C TRP A 43 -22.48 -18.07 1.85
N TYR A 44 -22.21 -16.81 2.24
CA TYR A 44 -22.32 -15.65 1.36
C TYR A 44 -21.48 -15.78 0.09
N LEU A 45 -20.25 -16.29 0.17
CA LEU A 45 -19.36 -16.47 -0.98
C LEU A 45 -19.83 -17.55 -1.97
N GLN A 46 -20.78 -18.40 -1.58
CA GLN A 46 -21.30 -19.48 -2.43
C GLN A 46 -22.66 -19.14 -3.06
N GLU A 47 -23.29 -18.04 -2.66
CA GLU A 47 -24.61 -17.65 -3.17
C GLU A 47 -24.47 -16.97 -4.54
N PRO A 48 -24.99 -17.56 -5.64
CA PRO A 48 -24.89 -16.99 -6.98
C PRO A 48 -25.73 -15.71 -7.12
N PRO A 49 -25.51 -14.92 -8.18
CA PRO A 49 -26.42 -13.85 -8.54
C PRO A 49 -27.88 -14.34 -8.70
N PRO A 50 -28.86 -13.47 -8.39
CA PRO A 50 -30.25 -13.69 -8.78
C PRO A 50 -30.36 -14.05 -10.26
N GLU A 51 -31.30 -14.91 -10.62
CA GLU A 51 -31.41 -15.46 -11.97
C GLU A 51 -31.60 -14.36 -13.03
N GLU A 52 -32.33 -13.30 -12.67
CA GLU A 52 -32.57 -12.10 -13.47
C GLU A 52 -31.32 -11.24 -13.71
N LEU A 53 -30.26 -11.42 -12.90
CA LEU A 53 -28.98 -10.72 -13.05
C LEU A 53 -27.88 -11.62 -13.63
N ARG A 54 -28.19 -12.87 -13.99
CA ARG A 54 -27.26 -13.75 -14.71
C ARG A 54 -27.11 -13.30 -16.16
N PHE A 55 -25.91 -13.40 -16.70
CA PHE A 55 -25.59 -12.93 -18.04
C PHE A 55 -26.32 -13.78 -19.11
N PRO A 56 -27.22 -13.18 -19.91
CA PRO A 56 -27.85 -13.87 -21.02
C PRO A 56 -26.84 -14.16 -22.14
N LEU A 57 -26.74 -15.42 -22.53
CA LEU A 57 -25.91 -15.87 -23.64
C LEU A 57 -26.76 -16.50 -24.75
N ARG A 58 -26.27 -16.46 -25.98
CA ARG A 58 -26.91 -17.22 -27.07
C ARG A 58 -26.99 -18.72 -26.77
N LYS A 59 -28.07 -19.35 -27.24
CA LYS A 59 -28.40 -20.76 -26.94
C LYS A 59 -27.33 -21.75 -27.41
N ASP A 60 -26.68 -21.49 -28.55
CA ASP A 60 -25.56 -22.29 -29.05
C ASP A 60 -24.37 -22.21 -28.09
N LEU A 61 -23.90 -20.99 -27.79
CA LEU A 61 -22.79 -20.77 -26.87
C LEU A 61 -23.07 -21.35 -25.48
N TYR A 62 -24.25 -21.09 -24.91
CA TYR A 62 -24.63 -21.59 -23.59
C TYR A 62 -24.64 -23.13 -23.52
N LYS A 63 -25.07 -23.81 -24.58
CA LYS A 63 -25.07 -25.28 -24.63
C LYS A 63 -23.65 -25.84 -24.53
N ASP A 64 -22.70 -25.19 -25.18
CA ASP A 64 -21.29 -25.62 -25.23
C ASP A 64 -20.51 -25.31 -23.94
N LEU A 65 -21.05 -24.47 -23.05
CA LEU A 65 -20.41 -24.19 -21.77
C LEU A 65 -20.41 -25.40 -20.82
N PRO A 66 -19.36 -25.56 -20.01
CA PRO A 66 -19.26 -26.64 -19.04
C PRO A 66 -20.27 -26.50 -17.89
N HIS A 67 -20.42 -27.54 -17.06
CA HIS A 67 -21.29 -27.51 -15.88
C HIS A 67 -20.88 -26.38 -14.92
N GLY A 68 -21.85 -25.78 -14.21
CA GLY A 68 -21.64 -24.60 -13.37
C GLY A 68 -21.96 -23.29 -14.07
N LYS A 69 -22.21 -23.31 -15.40
CA LYS A 69 -22.64 -22.15 -16.18
C LYS A 69 -23.92 -21.50 -15.66
N GLU A 70 -24.85 -22.30 -15.14
CA GLU A 70 -26.14 -21.89 -14.61
C GLU A 70 -26.02 -20.93 -13.41
N LEU A 71 -24.86 -20.87 -12.76
CA LEU A 71 -24.62 -19.99 -11.61
C LEU A 71 -24.48 -18.52 -12.03
N PHE A 72 -23.94 -18.25 -13.22
CA PHE A 72 -23.64 -16.89 -13.69
C PHE A 72 -24.27 -16.54 -15.03
N PHE A 73 -24.74 -17.53 -15.76
CA PHE A 73 -25.24 -17.37 -17.12
C PHE A 73 -26.64 -17.96 -17.24
N THR A 74 -27.42 -17.39 -18.16
CA THR A 74 -28.73 -17.89 -18.55
C THR A 74 -28.84 -17.95 -20.07
N THR A 75 -29.83 -18.68 -20.58
CA THR A 75 -30.11 -18.71 -22.02
C THR A 75 -30.93 -17.50 -22.42
N SER A 76 -30.48 -16.76 -23.43
CA SER A 76 -31.27 -15.72 -24.06
C SER A 76 -32.34 -16.30 -24.97
N ASN A 77 -33.55 -15.73 -24.96
CA ASN A 77 -34.64 -16.19 -25.81
C ASN A 77 -34.60 -15.58 -27.22
N GLU A 78 -34.20 -14.32 -27.43
CA GLU A 78 -33.78 -13.70 -28.71
C GLU A 78 -32.93 -12.41 -28.48
N LEU A 79 -32.02 -12.10 -29.43
CA LEU A 79 -31.13 -10.93 -29.63
C LEU A 79 -30.22 -10.41 -28.49
N LEU A 80 -30.48 -10.68 -27.21
CA LEU A 80 -29.61 -10.28 -26.10
C LEU A 80 -28.46 -11.28 -25.93
N ASP A 81 -27.21 -10.85 -26.15
CA ASP A 81 -26.01 -11.67 -26.01
C ASP A 81 -24.89 -10.86 -25.35
N CYS A 82 -24.51 -11.22 -24.12
CA CYS A 82 -23.41 -10.58 -23.39
C CYS A 82 -22.05 -10.98 -23.98
N ARG A 83 -21.70 -10.45 -25.15
CA ARG A 83 -20.45 -10.81 -25.86
C ARG A 83 -19.21 -10.31 -25.13
N GLY A 84 -19.29 -9.16 -24.48
CA GLY A 84 -18.22 -8.55 -23.72
C GLY A 84 -17.74 -9.46 -22.60
N ILE A 85 -18.65 -9.96 -21.75
CA ILE A 85 -18.26 -10.87 -20.66
C ILE A 85 -17.68 -12.18 -21.20
N VAL A 86 -18.16 -12.64 -22.36
CA VAL A 86 -17.63 -13.83 -23.03
C VAL A 86 -16.18 -13.61 -23.46
N LEU A 87 -15.89 -12.48 -24.11
CA LEU A 87 -14.56 -12.17 -24.61
C LEU A 87 -13.59 -11.86 -23.47
N GLU A 88 -14.01 -11.06 -22.49
CA GLU A 88 -13.15 -10.56 -21.41
C GLU A 88 -12.81 -11.59 -20.34
N ILE A 89 -13.80 -12.42 -19.97
CA ILE A 89 -13.72 -13.34 -18.84
C ILE A 89 -13.83 -14.79 -19.31
N LEU A 90 -14.94 -15.15 -19.95
CA LEU A 90 -15.31 -16.54 -20.20
C LEU A 90 -14.29 -17.27 -21.09
N SER A 91 -13.79 -16.61 -22.13
CA SER A 91 -12.83 -17.15 -23.10
C SER A 91 -11.53 -17.64 -22.46
N SER A 92 -11.14 -17.02 -21.34
CA SER A 92 -9.93 -17.37 -20.59
C SER A 92 -10.21 -18.49 -19.58
N ILE A 93 -11.38 -18.44 -18.93
CA ILE A 93 -11.85 -19.46 -17.99
C ILE A 93 -12.00 -20.84 -18.66
N ILE A 94 -12.66 -20.90 -19.82
CA ILE A 94 -12.99 -22.18 -20.48
C ILE A 94 -11.84 -22.76 -21.32
N ARG A 95 -10.72 -22.04 -21.44
CA ARG A 95 -9.58 -22.48 -22.25
C ARG A 95 -8.97 -23.76 -21.66
N PRO A 96 -8.70 -24.80 -22.49
CA PRO A 96 -7.97 -25.98 -22.03
C PRO A 96 -6.59 -25.58 -21.50
N ASN A 97 -6.16 -26.15 -20.37
CA ASN A 97 -4.80 -25.91 -19.88
C ASN A 97 -3.79 -26.55 -20.84
N PRO A 98 -2.79 -25.80 -21.35
CA PRO A 98 -1.70 -26.40 -22.07
C PRO A 98 -0.88 -27.27 -21.09
N THR A 99 -0.93 -28.59 -21.31
CA THR A 99 -0.07 -29.63 -20.72
C THR A 99 0.23 -29.55 -19.22
N ILE A 100 -0.42 -30.42 -18.44
CA ILE A 100 -0.06 -30.74 -17.06
C ILE A 100 1.33 -31.42 -17.07
N HIS A 101 2.38 -30.67 -16.79
CA HIS A 101 3.68 -31.23 -16.49
C HIS A 101 3.72 -31.69 -15.02
N SER A 102 4.47 -32.74 -14.71
CA SER A 102 4.61 -33.28 -13.35
C SER A 102 5.22 -32.28 -12.36
N ASP A 103 5.99 -31.31 -12.86
CA ASP A 103 6.53 -30.20 -12.07
C ASP A 103 5.83 -28.89 -12.42
N LEU A 104 4.74 -28.60 -11.71
CA LEU A 104 4.06 -27.31 -11.81
C LEU A 104 4.87 -26.24 -11.09
N SER A 105 5.39 -25.28 -11.86
CA SER A 105 6.01 -24.09 -11.32
C SER A 105 4.94 -23.06 -10.97
N ARG A 106 5.19 -22.23 -9.94
CA ARG A 106 4.31 -21.10 -9.62
C ARG A 106 4.11 -20.21 -10.85
N ASP A 107 5.19 -19.87 -11.53
CA ASP A 107 5.15 -18.93 -12.65
C ASP A 107 4.31 -19.46 -13.83
N SER A 108 4.26 -20.77 -14.05
CA SER A 108 3.39 -21.38 -15.07
C SER A 108 1.89 -21.31 -14.74
N LEU A 109 1.51 -21.11 -13.48
CA LEU A 109 0.12 -21.06 -13.03
C LEU A 109 -0.40 -19.63 -12.80
N ILE A 110 0.49 -18.63 -12.82
CA ILE A 110 0.13 -17.21 -12.63
C ILE A 110 -1.02 -16.79 -13.55
N GLY A 111 -0.92 -17.12 -14.85
CA GLY A 111 -1.96 -16.77 -15.82
C GLY A 111 -3.33 -17.38 -15.48
N LEU A 112 -3.34 -18.62 -14.98
CA LEU A 112 -4.57 -19.30 -14.57
C LEU A 112 -5.20 -18.63 -13.34
N TRP A 113 -4.41 -18.34 -12.31
CA TRP A 113 -4.90 -17.66 -11.11
C TRP A 113 -5.37 -16.23 -11.43
N ASP A 114 -4.63 -15.50 -12.25
CA ASP A 114 -5.02 -14.15 -12.66
C ASP A 114 -6.31 -14.15 -13.47
N ASP A 115 -6.49 -15.07 -14.42
CA ASP A 115 -7.69 -15.15 -15.25
C ASP A 115 -8.91 -15.65 -14.48
N CYS A 116 -8.74 -16.61 -13.56
CA CYS A 116 -9.85 -17.21 -12.82
C CYS A 116 -10.20 -16.49 -11.52
N ILE A 117 -9.32 -15.63 -10.99
CA ILE A 117 -9.50 -14.97 -9.70
C ILE A 117 -9.38 -13.46 -9.85
N ASN A 118 -8.17 -12.95 -10.06
CA ASN A 118 -7.89 -11.52 -9.91
C ASN A 118 -8.60 -10.67 -10.99
N ARG A 119 -8.70 -11.17 -12.24
CA ARG A 119 -9.42 -10.52 -13.33
C ARG A 119 -10.93 -10.44 -13.05
N ILE A 120 -11.50 -11.48 -12.45
CA ILE A 120 -12.93 -11.54 -12.11
C ILE A 120 -13.23 -10.57 -10.98
N VAL A 121 -12.42 -10.61 -9.91
CA VAL A 121 -12.52 -9.66 -8.79
C VAL A 121 -12.42 -8.21 -9.31
N THR A 122 -11.48 -7.94 -10.23
CA THR A 122 -11.34 -6.62 -10.87
C THR A 122 -12.58 -6.22 -11.67
N LYS A 123 -13.13 -7.12 -12.49
CA LYS A 123 -14.29 -6.81 -13.34
C LYS A 123 -15.52 -6.43 -12.51
N PHE A 124 -15.71 -7.08 -11.35
CA PHE A 124 -16.90 -6.88 -10.51
C PHE A 124 -16.70 -5.91 -9.34
N CYS A 125 -15.49 -5.41 -9.09
CA CYS A 125 -15.29 -4.39 -8.07
C CYS A 125 -15.78 -3.04 -8.62
N SER A 126 -16.50 -2.29 -7.80
CA SER A 126 -16.98 -0.96 -8.18
C SER A 126 -15.92 0.13 -8.03
N ILE A 127 -14.83 -0.17 -7.34
CA ILE A 127 -13.69 0.71 -7.12
C ILE A 127 -12.46 0.15 -7.83
N ASP A 128 -11.61 1.04 -8.34
CA ASP A 128 -10.37 0.65 -9.00
C ASP A 128 -9.41 -0.09 -8.05
N LEU A 129 -9.01 -1.28 -8.46
CA LEU A 129 -8.04 -2.12 -7.77
C LEU A 129 -6.66 -2.01 -8.42
N THR A 130 -5.66 -1.64 -7.64
CA THR A 130 -4.26 -1.68 -8.08
C THR A 130 -3.60 -2.96 -7.62
N PHE A 131 -3.35 -3.89 -8.55
CA PHE A 131 -2.66 -5.15 -8.26
C PHE A 131 -1.14 -5.00 -8.31
N ILE A 132 -0.48 -5.61 -7.34
CA ILE A 132 0.97 -5.78 -7.28
C ILE A 132 1.26 -7.27 -7.11
N ARG A 133 2.07 -7.81 -8.03
CA ARG A 133 2.55 -9.19 -8.00
C ARG A 133 4.03 -9.22 -7.63
N LYS A 134 4.40 -10.07 -6.67
CA LYS A 134 5.77 -10.16 -6.13
C LYS A 134 6.27 -11.60 -6.13
N SER A 135 7.53 -11.75 -6.48
CA SER A 135 8.31 -12.95 -6.19
C SER A 135 8.94 -12.83 -4.80
N SER A 136 9.28 -13.97 -4.21
CA SER A 136 10.07 -13.99 -2.97
C SER A 136 11.35 -13.18 -3.17
N SER A 137 11.52 -12.14 -2.36
CA SER A 137 12.67 -11.24 -2.48
C SER A 137 13.84 -11.78 -1.67
N PRO A 138 15.05 -11.89 -2.25
CA PRO A 138 16.25 -12.26 -1.49
C PRO A 138 16.65 -11.19 -0.46
N LEU A 139 16.07 -9.99 -0.56
CA LEU A 139 16.32 -8.88 0.35
C LEU A 139 15.59 -9.03 1.70
N ALA A 140 14.54 -9.84 1.77
CA ALA A 140 13.80 -10.05 3.01
C ALA A 140 14.66 -10.81 4.05
N GLU A 141 14.70 -10.32 5.29
CA GLU A 141 15.36 -11.02 6.41
C GLU A 141 14.42 -12.05 7.04
N THR A 142 13.16 -11.66 7.20
CA THR A 142 12.11 -12.48 7.80
C THR A 142 10.93 -12.63 6.84
N ILE A 143 10.05 -13.57 7.13
CA ILE A 143 8.81 -13.78 6.35
C ILE A 143 7.94 -12.53 6.40
N LYS A 144 7.88 -11.83 7.53
CA LYS A 144 7.17 -10.55 7.70
C LYS A 144 7.69 -9.42 6.82
N ASP A 145 8.92 -9.54 6.32
CA ASP A 145 9.53 -8.55 5.43
C ASP A 145 9.24 -8.86 3.94
N GLN A 146 8.48 -9.91 3.66
CA GLN A 146 8.08 -10.28 2.32
C GLN A 146 6.68 -9.78 2.01
N TRP A 147 6.49 -9.34 0.78
CA TRP A 147 5.17 -9.10 0.23
C TRP A 147 4.43 -10.43 0.03
N PRO A 148 3.09 -10.43 0.12
CA PRO A 148 2.30 -11.47 -0.46
C PRO A 148 2.60 -11.63 -1.97
N ASN A 149 2.40 -12.81 -2.53
CA ASN A 149 2.60 -13.01 -3.97
C ASN A 149 1.70 -12.11 -4.82
N VAL A 150 0.49 -11.86 -4.33
CA VAL A 150 -0.47 -10.93 -4.91
C VAL A 150 -1.01 -10.03 -3.81
N THR A 151 -1.07 -8.74 -4.07
CA THR A 151 -1.76 -7.75 -3.23
C THR A 151 -2.58 -6.85 -4.13
N ALA A 152 -3.81 -6.50 -3.74
CA ALA A 152 -4.57 -5.45 -4.40
C ALA A 152 -4.97 -4.35 -3.43
N PHE A 153 -4.80 -3.12 -3.91
CA PHE A 153 -5.00 -1.89 -3.16
C PHE A 153 -6.23 -1.17 -3.66
N ILE A 154 -7.02 -0.65 -2.71
CA ILE A 154 -8.02 0.39 -2.95
C ILE A 154 -7.48 1.66 -2.29
N GLY A 155 -7.14 2.66 -3.10
CA GLY A 155 -6.35 3.80 -2.63
C GLY A 155 -4.99 3.34 -2.08
N SER A 156 -4.70 3.67 -0.83
CA SER A 156 -3.47 3.24 -0.14
C SER A 156 -3.63 1.94 0.65
N VAL A 157 -4.82 1.34 0.74
CA VAL A 157 -5.11 0.25 1.68
C VAL A 157 -5.12 -1.11 0.96
N CYS A 158 -4.31 -2.05 1.44
CA CYS A 158 -4.25 -3.42 0.90
C CYS A 158 -5.39 -4.30 1.44
N LEU A 159 -6.51 -4.43 0.71
CA LEU A 159 -7.70 -5.18 1.18
C LEU A 159 -7.83 -6.58 0.60
N TRP A 160 -7.01 -6.92 -0.38
CA TRP A 160 -6.99 -8.22 -1.05
C TRP A 160 -5.57 -8.75 -1.14
N ARG A 161 -5.36 -10.03 -0.84
CA ARG A 161 -4.04 -10.66 -0.86
C ARG A 161 -4.07 -12.14 -1.25
N GLY A 162 -3.01 -12.59 -1.91
CA GLY A 162 -2.83 -13.95 -2.39
C GLY A 162 -1.43 -14.48 -2.09
N GLU A 163 -1.36 -15.72 -1.60
CA GLU A 163 -0.12 -16.50 -1.50
C GLU A 163 -0.23 -17.76 -2.35
N GLU A 164 0.73 -18.00 -3.23
CA GLU A 164 0.59 -18.95 -4.33
C GLU A 164 1.86 -19.80 -4.49
N THR A 165 1.67 -21.11 -4.61
CA THR A 165 2.75 -22.03 -4.97
C THR A 165 2.29 -23.05 -5.98
N GLY A 166 3.21 -23.49 -6.86
CA GLY A 166 2.88 -24.50 -7.87
C GLY A 166 2.77 -25.91 -7.29
N GLN A 167 3.59 -26.20 -6.29
CA GLN A 167 3.59 -27.48 -5.56
C GLN A 167 4.20 -27.28 -4.17
N LEU A 168 3.69 -28.00 -3.18
CA LEU A 168 4.29 -28.04 -1.84
C LEU A 168 5.50 -28.98 -1.86
N LYS A 169 6.68 -28.42 -1.59
CA LYS A 169 7.92 -29.20 -1.43
C LYS A 169 8.21 -29.42 0.05
N GLU A 170 8.90 -30.51 0.36
CA GLU A 170 9.34 -30.80 1.72
C GLU A 170 10.20 -29.66 2.28
N GLY A 171 9.86 -29.17 3.48
CA GLY A 171 10.53 -28.03 4.11
C GLY A 171 10.09 -26.64 3.63
N GLN A 172 9.24 -26.53 2.61
CA GLN A 172 8.64 -25.26 2.21
C GLN A 172 7.46 -24.92 3.13
N LEU A 173 7.34 -23.66 3.53
CA LEU A 173 6.19 -23.18 4.29
C LEU A 173 4.92 -23.23 3.43
N ASP A 174 3.83 -23.61 4.08
CA ASP A 174 2.52 -23.64 3.46
C ASP A 174 2.05 -22.21 3.12
N PRO A 175 1.57 -21.95 1.89
CA PRO A 175 1.06 -20.63 1.48
C PRO A 175 0.01 -20.03 2.43
N SER A 176 -0.77 -20.90 3.05
CA SER A 176 -1.83 -20.51 3.98
C SER A 176 -1.25 -20.01 5.32
N SER A 177 -0.08 -20.51 5.72
CA SER A 177 0.67 -20.05 6.91
C SER A 177 1.46 -18.78 6.58
N THR A 178 2.12 -18.72 5.42
CA THR A 178 2.87 -17.52 5.00
C THR A 178 1.95 -16.31 4.86
N LEU A 179 0.71 -16.50 4.41
CA LEU A 179 -0.29 -15.44 4.32
C LEU A 179 -0.57 -14.79 5.68
N VAL A 180 -0.66 -15.60 6.74
CA VAL A 180 -0.88 -15.14 8.13
C VAL A 180 0.39 -14.51 8.69
N GLU A 181 1.54 -15.16 8.50
CA GLU A 181 2.82 -14.69 9.05
C GLU A 181 3.27 -13.35 8.46
N LYS A 182 2.98 -13.08 7.18
CA LYS A 182 3.29 -11.81 6.50
C LYS A 182 2.42 -10.64 6.96
N MET A 183 1.28 -10.91 7.60
CA MET A 183 0.31 -9.87 7.93
C MET A 183 0.66 -9.16 9.25
N THR A 184 0.50 -7.85 9.25
CA THR A 184 0.38 -7.04 10.47
C THR A 184 -0.96 -6.35 10.42
N TRP A 185 -1.72 -6.41 11.53
CA TRP A 185 -3.03 -5.79 11.56
C TRP A 185 -2.89 -4.28 11.74
N THR A 186 -3.19 -3.54 10.69
CA THR A 186 -3.18 -2.07 10.71
C THR A 186 -4.52 -1.45 10.30
N TYR A 187 -5.55 -2.31 10.21
CA TYR A 187 -6.88 -2.01 9.69
C TYR A 187 -7.88 -1.58 10.77
N GLU A 188 -7.38 -1.13 11.92
CA GLU A 188 -8.18 -0.74 13.09
C GLU A 188 -9.29 -1.77 13.39
N ASP A 189 -10.55 -1.36 13.28
CA ASP A 189 -11.75 -2.12 13.63
C ASP A 189 -12.40 -2.83 12.44
N LEU A 190 -11.69 -3.00 11.31
CA LEU A 190 -12.22 -3.83 10.21
C LEU A 190 -12.56 -5.25 10.71
N PRO A 191 -13.68 -5.84 10.26
CA PRO A 191 -14.08 -7.17 10.73
C PRO A 191 -13.17 -8.27 10.18
N TYR A 192 -12.63 -8.09 8.97
CA TYR A 192 -11.74 -9.02 8.30
C TYR A 192 -11.04 -8.34 7.11
N VAL A 193 -9.92 -8.90 6.68
CA VAL A 193 -9.29 -8.67 5.37
C VAL A 193 -9.44 -9.92 4.53
N LEU A 194 -9.77 -9.78 3.25
CA LEU A 194 -10.02 -10.91 2.36
C LEU A 194 -8.73 -11.35 1.64
N GLY A 195 -8.64 -12.64 1.34
CA GLY A 195 -7.56 -13.15 0.53
C GLY A 195 -7.79 -14.57 0.04
N TYR A 196 -6.76 -15.14 -0.54
CA TYR A 196 -6.72 -16.54 -0.92
C TYR A 196 -5.31 -17.11 -0.76
N TYR A 197 -5.23 -18.43 -0.73
CA TYR A 197 -3.98 -19.12 -0.97
C TYR A 197 -4.17 -20.23 -2.01
N ALA A 198 -3.11 -20.53 -2.75
CA ALA A 198 -3.14 -21.48 -3.85
C ALA A 198 -2.00 -22.49 -3.78
N VAL A 199 -2.33 -23.77 -4.00
CA VAL A 199 -1.38 -24.87 -4.19
C VAL A 199 -1.73 -25.60 -5.49
N GLY A 200 -0.95 -25.35 -6.53
CA GLY A 200 -1.23 -25.86 -7.86
C GLY A 200 -2.57 -25.32 -8.37
N PHE A 201 -3.50 -26.22 -8.68
CA PHE A 201 -4.85 -25.86 -9.13
C PHE A 201 -5.83 -25.56 -7.99
N HIS A 202 -5.51 -25.92 -6.75
CA HIS A 202 -6.41 -25.73 -5.61
C HIS A 202 -6.26 -24.31 -5.08
N VAL A 203 -7.37 -23.56 -5.07
CA VAL A 203 -7.45 -22.20 -4.52
C VAL A 203 -8.43 -22.20 -3.36
N THR A 204 -7.98 -21.72 -2.21
CA THR A 204 -8.83 -21.53 -1.03
C THR A 204 -8.97 -20.04 -0.73
N PHE A 205 -10.20 -19.54 -0.82
CA PHE A 205 -10.57 -18.20 -0.37
C PHE A 205 -10.65 -18.19 1.16
N CYS A 206 -10.16 -17.12 1.77
CA CYS A 206 -10.11 -16.99 3.22
C CYS A 206 -10.35 -15.56 3.70
N ALA A 207 -10.71 -15.44 4.97
CA ALA A 207 -10.74 -14.18 5.72
C ALA A 207 -9.65 -14.19 6.80
N LEU A 208 -8.99 -13.04 6.97
CA LEU A 208 -7.98 -12.80 7.99
C LEU A 208 -8.59 -11.86 9.04
N THR A 209 -8.52 -12.24 10.31
CA THR A 209 -9.06 -11.45 11.44
C THR A 209 -8.02 -11.26 12.53
N ARG A 210 -8.20 -10.24 13.38
CA ARG A 210 -7.38 -10.04 14.58
C ARG A 210 -8.13 -10.53 15.81
N LEU A 211 -7.53 -11.49 16.52
CA LEU A 211 -7.98 -11.97 17.82
C LEU A 211 -6.85 -11.83 18.85
N GLN A 212 -7.02 -10.96 19.85
CA GLN A 212 -6.03 -10.76 20.93
C GLN A 212 -4.60 -10.60 20.40
N ASP A 213 -4.43 -9.74 19.40
CA ASP A 213 -3.17 -9.44 18.69
C ASP A 213 -2.54 -10.58 17.88
N ARG A 214 -3.30 -11.65 17.63
CA ARG A 214 -2.94 -12.69 16.67
C ARG A 214 -3.78 -12.56 15.42
N ILE A 215 -3.16 -12.83 14.28
CA ILE A 215 -3.88 -12.98 13.02
C ILE A 215 -4.42 -14.41 12.95
N VAL A 216 -5.72 -14.53 12.67
CA VAL A 216 -6.41 -15.81 12.47
C VAL A 216 -6.92 -15.87 11.05
N ARG A 217 -6.65 -16.99 10.37
CA ARG A 217 -7.20 -17.29 9.04
C ARG A 217 -8.44 -18.16 9.20
N THR A 218 -9.51 -17.81 8.52
CA THR A 218 -10.72 -18.62 8.38
C THR A 218 -10.90 -18.97 6.91
N ASP A 219 -10.87 -20.26 6.59
CA ASP A 219 -11.09 -20.74 5.23
C ASP A 219 -12.58 -20.68 4.89
N LEU A 220 -12.92 -20.10 3.76
CA LEU A 220 -14.30 -19.77 3.39
C LEU A 220 -14.83 -20.69 2.29
N TYR A 221 -14.03 -20.90 1.24
CA TYR A 221 -14.43 -21.72 0.10
C TYR A 221 -13.21 -22.19 -0.69
N THR A 222 -13.24 -23.42 -1.21
CA THR A 222 -12.14 -24.01 -2.01
C THR A 222 -12.65 -24.42 -3.38
N VAL A 223 -11.86 -24.12 -4.42
CA VAL A 223 -12.12 -24.51 -5.81
C VAL A 223 -10.90 -25.19 -6.42
N ASP A 224 -11.12 -26.13 -7.33
CA ASP A 224 -10.06 -26.75 -8.13
C ASP A 224 -10.07 -26.20 -9.56
N LEU A 225 -9.14 -25.31 -9.88
CA LEU A 225 -9.04 -24.68 -11.20
C LEU A 225 -8.53 -25.63 -12.31
N SER A 226 -8.37 -26.93 -12.05
CA SER A 226 -7.96 -27.91 -13.05
C SER A 226 -8.99 -28.08 -14.18
N THR A 227 -10.29 -27.88 -13.88
CA THR A 227 -11.38 -28.06 -14.85
C THR A 227 -12.11 -26.77 -15.18
N PRO A 228 -12.56 -26.57 -16.43
CA PRO A 228 -13.40 -25.43 -16.82
C PRO A 228 -14.67 -25.26 -15.97
N SER A 229 -15.29 -26.36 -15.52
CA SER A 229 -16.49 -26.31 -14.66
C SER A 229 -16.23 -25.64 -13.31
N GLU A 230 -15.15 -26.03 -12.64
CA GLU A 230 -14.79 -25.45 -11.34
C GLU A 230 -14.32 -24.00 -11.48
N ARG A 231 -13.67 -23.64 -12.59
CA ARG A 231 -13.33 -22.23 -12.86
C ARG A 231 -14.56 -21.36 -13.08
N LEU A 232 -15.64 -21.89 -13.68
CA LEU A 232 -16.92 -21.18 -13.75
C LEU A 232 -17.52 -20.99 -12.34
N LYS A 233 -17.47 -22.02 -11.49
CA LYS A 233 -17.94 -21.90 -10.11
C LYS A 233 -17.17 -20.85 -9.32
N ALA A 234 -15.87 -20.68 -9.59
CA ALA A 234 -15.03 -19.65 -8.98
C ALA A 234 -15.49 -18.21 -9.28
N MET A 235 -16.34 -17.99 -10.29
CA MET A 235 -16.93 -16.68 -10.55
C MET A 235 -17.77 -16.16 -9.37
N VAL A 236 -18.49 -17.06 -8.68
CA VAL A 236 -19.36 -16.71 -7.54
C VAL A 236 -18.60 -16.06 -6.39
N PRO A 237 -17.60 -16.72 -5.78
CA PRO A 237 -16.84 -16.12 -4.69
C PRO A 237 -16.09 -14.87 -5.14
N CYS A 238 -15.56 -14.82 -6.38
CA CYS A 238 -14.84 -13.65 -6.88
C CYS A 238 -15.75 -12.40 -6.98
N TRP A 239 -16.96 -12.56 -7.52
CA TRP A 239 -17.96 -11.48 -7.58
C TRP A 239 -18.37 -11.01 -6.18
N ARG A 240 -18.68 -11.96 -5.28
CA ARG A 240 -19.06 -11.66 -3.89
C ARG A 240 -17.95 -10.93 -3.14
N ILE A 241 -16.71 -11.39 -3.27
CA ILE A 241 -15.52 -10.73 -2.71
C ILE A 241 -15.39 -9.31 -3.26
N ALA A 242 -15.57 -9.12 -4.57
CA ALA A 242 -15.45 -7.80 -5.19
C ALA A 242 -16.43 -6.77 -4.58
N GLY A 243 -17.67 -7.18 -4.30
CA GLY A 243 -18.65 -6.35 -3.61
C GLY A 243 -18.28 -6.06 -2.14
N LEU A 244 -17.69 -7.03 -1.43
CA LEU A 244 -17.21 -6.82 -0.05
C LEU A 244 -15.99 -5.90 0.02
N LEU A 245 -15.09 -5.95 -0.97
CA LEU A 245 -13.91 -5.07 -1.01
C LEU A 245 -14.32 -3.59 -1.06
N THR A 246 -15.39 -3.26 -1.78
CA THR A 246 -15.96 -1.90 -1.80
C THR A 246 -16.37 -1.44 -0.40
N LEU A 247 -17.16 -2.24 0.32
CA LEU A 247 -17.62 -1.90 1.67
C LEU A 247 -16.48 -1.84 2.70
N LEU A 248 -15.48 -2.72 2.58
CA LEU A 248 -14.29 -2.70 3.43
C LEU A 248 -13.48 -1.42 3.19
N ALA A 249 -13.38 -0.97 1.94
CA ALA A 249 -12.68 0.27 1.60
C ALA A 249 -13.39 1.51 2.15
N GLU A 250 -14.72 1.58 2.05
CA GLU A 250 -15.51 2.68 2.61
C GLU A 250 -15.24 2.87 4.12
N ARG A 251 -15.19 1.76 4.88
CA ARG A 251 -14.83 1.80 6.30
C ARG A 251 -13.40 2.29 6.59
N CYS A 252 -12.47 2.08 5.66
CA CYS A 252 -11.09 2.56 5.83
C CYS A 252 -10.95 4.06 5.54
N VAL A 253 -11.75 4.58 4.60
CA VAL A 253 -11.69 5.99 4.17
C VAL A 253 -12.29 6.91 5.23
N ASP A 254 -13.41 6.53 5.84
CA ASP A 254 -14.10 7.34 6.85
C ASP A 254 -13.24 7.60 8.10
N ASP A 255 -12.33 6.67 8.43
CA ASP A 255 -11.49 6.78 9.64
C ASP A 255 -10.19 7.58 9.42
N GLY A 256 -9.75 7.81 8.19
CA GLY A 256 -8.60 8.67 7.84
C GLY A 256 -7.26 8.33 8.52
N LYS A 257 -7.16 7.19 9.21
CA LYS A 257 -6.06 6.82 10.13
C LYS A 257 -5.41 5.48 9.82
N VAL A 258 -5.92 4.73 8.84
CA VAL A 258 -5.39 3.40 8.50
C VAL A 258 -4.00 3.53 7.87
N ASN A 259 -2.99 3.17 8.64
CA ASN A 259 -1.63 3.01 8.13
C ASN A 259 -1.55 1.69 7.36
N ALA A 260 -1.31 1.70 6.06
CA ALA A 260 -1.28 0.45 5.29
C ALA A 260 -0.13 -0.48 5.72
N ASP A 261 -0.37 -1.78 5.89
CA ASP A 261 0.66 -2.78 6.21
C ASP A 261 1.66 -2.97 5.05
N PHE A 262 1.23 -2.69 3.83
CA PHE A 262 2.05 -2.58 2.63
C PHE A 262 1.84 -1.22 1.96
N GLU A 263 2.89 -0.65 1.38
CA GLU A 263 2.76 0.60 0.61
C GLU A 263 3.75 0.61 -0.55
N ARG A 264 3.34 1.19 -1.67
CA ARG A 264 4.22 1.47 -2.81
C ARG A 264 4.04 2.91 -3.25
N ILE A 265 5.14 3.64 -3.29
CA ILE A 265 5.17 5.05 -3.68
C ILE A 265 6.11 5.19 -4.88
N ASP A 266 5.59 5.74 -5.97
CA ASP A 266 6.43 6.23 -7.06
C ASP A 266 7.00 7.60 -6.67
N LEU A 267 8.32 7.69 -6.60
CA LEU A 267 9.04 8.92 -6.24
C LEU A 267 9.44 9.72 -7.50
N GLY A 268 9.05 9.26 -8.68
CA GLY A 268 9.39 9.85 -9.97
C GLY A 268 10.80 9.51 -10.44
N ASN A 269 11.05 9.76 -11.72
CA ASN A 269 12.33 9.51 -12.39
C ASN A 269 12.85 8.07 -12.24
N GLY A 270 11.94 7.10 -12.14
CA GLY A 270 12.26 5.68 -11.95
C GLY A 270 12.65 5.28 -10.53
N ASN A 271 12.57 6.18 -9.55
CA ASN A 271 12.75 5.84 -8.13
C ASN A 271 11.43 5.39 -7.53
N ARG A 272 11.45 4.37 -6.68
CA ARG A 272 10.26 3.92 -5.94
C ARG A 272 10.59 3.53 -4.52
N LEU A 273 9.63 3.70 -3.62
CA LEU A 273 9.68 3.24 -2.24
C LEU A 273 8.63 2.13 -2.06
N GLU A 274 9.04 1.02 -1.49
CA GLU A 274 8.15 -0.08 -1.12
C GLU A 274 8.30 -0.35 0.37
N MET A 275 7.18 -0.52 1.09
CA MET A 275 7.19 -0.77 2.52
C MET A 275 6.43 -2.06 2.82
N THR A 276 7.00 -2.86 3.70
CA THR A 276 6.37 -4.02 4.36
C THR A 276 6.33 -3.74 5.86
N PRO A 277 5.62 -4.52 6.69
CA PRO A 277 5.39 -4.15 8.09
C PRO A 277 6.62 -3.72 8.90
N ASN A 278 7.83 -4.22 8.59
CA ASN A 278 9.03 -3.87 9.36
C ASN A 278 10.15 -3.17 8.56
N ILE A 279 10.05 -3.08 7.23
CA ILE A 279 11.13 -2.50 6.41
C ILE A 279 10.62 -1.54 5.34
N ALA A 280 11.50 -0.62 4.96
CA ALA A 280 11.35 0.21 3.77
C ALA A 280 12.44 -0.15 2.75
N VAL A 281 12.07 -0.33 1.48
CA VAL A 281 12.98 -0.65 0.37
C VAL A 281 12.92 0.48 -0.64
N ARG A 282 14.04 1.19 -0.80
CA ARG A 282 14.20 2.23 -1.81
C ARG A 282 14.87 1.65 -3.05
N TYR A 283 14.19 1.73 -4.18
CA TYR A 283 14.75 1.39 -5.48
C TYR A 283 15.13 2.66 -6.20
N LEU A 284 16.34 2.68 -6.75
CA LEU A 284 16.96 3.84 -7.34
C LEU A 284 17.09 3.68 -8.85
N SER A 285 16.98 4.80 -9.57
CA SER A 285 16.86 4.79 -11.02
C SER A 285 18.16 4.50 -11.78
N SER A 286 19.31 4.59 -11.12
CA SER A 286 20.61 4.32 -11.74
C SER A 286 21.61 3.76 -10.74
N LYS A 287 22.58 3.01 -11.27
CA LYS A 287 23.72 2.48 -10.49
C LYS A 287 24.54 3.59 -9.83
N THR A 288 24.74 4.71 -10.51
CA THR A 288 25.47 5.86 -9.95
C THR A 288 24.76 6.45 -8.74
N LYS A 289 23.44 6.66 -8.84
CA LYS A 289 22.64 7.15 -7.70
C LYS A 289 22.64 6.13 -6.56
N TRP A 290 22.47 4.85 -6.88
CA TRP A 290 22.53 3.77 -5.90
C TRP A 290 23.85 3.72 -5.15
N ALA A 291 24.98 3.80 -5.85
CA ALA A 291 26.30 3.79 -5.24
C ALA A 291 26.52 5.00 -4.32
N ALA A 292 26.15 6.20 -4.79
CA ALA A 292 26.29 7.43 -4.01
C ALA A 292 25.45 7.41 -2.72
N VAL A 293 24.19 6.99 -2.80
CA VAL A 293 23.32 6.89 -1.61
C VAL A 293 23.83 5.80 -0.67
N LYS A 294 24.24 4.65 -1.21
CA LYS A 294 24.79 3.56 -0.39
C LYS A 294 26.04 4.02 0.38
N GLU A 295 26.96 4.71 -0.27
CA GLU A 295 28.19 5.22 0.36
C GLU A 295 27.89 6.14 1.55
N ILE A 296 26.89 7.02 1.42
CA ILE A 296 26.43 7.87 2.53
C ILE A 296 25.97 7.00 3.70
N TYR A 297 25.10 6.03 3.47
CA TYR A 297 24.58 5.18 4.56
C TYR A 297 25.64 4.24 5.16
N ASP A 298 26.53 3.69 4.33
CA ASP A 298 27.67 2.89 4.79
C ASP A 298 28.58 3.73 5.68
N PHE A 299 28.78 5.01 5.36
CA PHE A 299 29.48 5.92 6.25
C PHE A 299 28.66 6.09 7.52
N LEU A 300 27.41 6.54 7.44
CA LEU A 300 26.63 6.89 8.63
C LEU A 300 26.46 5.73 9.62
N GLU A 301 26.39 4.47 9.18
CA GLU A 301 26.46 3.23 9.98
C GLU A 301 25.94 3.35 11.44
N ARG A 302 24.68 3.76 11.62
CA ARG A 302 24.01 3.95 12.94
C ARG A 302 24.64 4.99 13.88
N ARG A 303 25.58 5.80 13.41
CA ARG A 303 26.23 6.89 14.17
C ARG A 303 25.30 8.08 14.40
N VAL A 304 24.22 8.18 13.62
CA VAL A 304 23.16 9.20 13.78
C VAL A 304 22.00 8.59 14.58
N PRO A 305 21.67 9.10 15.78
CA PRO A 305 20.53 8.62 16.55
C PRO A 305 19.23 9.12 15.92
N HIS A 306 18.10 8.46 16.24
CA HIS A 306 16.78 8.86 15.75
C HIS A 306 16.76 9.01 14.21
N ALA A 307 17.37 8.06 13.50
CA ALA A 307 17.45 8.05 12.05
C ALA A 307 17.26 6.64 11.48
N GLU A 308 16.82 6.54 10.23
CA GLU A 308 16.86 5.27 9.50
C GLU A 308 18.31 4.85 9.24
N PHE A 309 18.54 3.54 9.17
CA PHE A 309 19.84 2.97 8.82
C PHE A 309 19.67 1.87 7.77
N LEU A 310 20.70 1.73 6.94
CA LEU A 310 20.77 0.69 5.92
C LEU A 310 21.03 -0.67 6.59
N VAL A 311 20.18 -1.66 6.30
CA VAL A 311 20.36 -3.04 6.78
C VAL A 311 20.93 -3.93 5.68
N ARG A 312 20.49 -3.73 4.44
CA ARG A 312 20.87 -4.55 3.27
C ARG A 312 20.81 -3.74 2.00
N SER A 313 21.48 -4.23 0.95
CA SER A 313 21.49 -3.63 -0.37
C SER A 313 21.59 -4.69 -1.45
N SER A 314 20.98 -4.44 -2.62
CA SER A 314 21.15 -5.24 -3.84
C SER A 314 21.52 -4.31 -4.98
N GLU A 315 22.75 -4.43 -5.49
CA GLU A 315 23.17 -3.70 -6.68
C GLU A 315 22.42 -4.18 -7.93
N LYS A 316 22.13 -5.49 -8.00
CA LYS A 316 21.38 -6.10 -9.11
C LYS A 316 20.00 -5.45 -9.28
N ASP A 317 19.31 -5.24 -8.16
CA ASP A 317 17.96 -4.68 -8.15
C ASP A 317 17.96 -3.16 -7.95
N LEU A 318 19.13 -2.54 -7.83
CA LEU A 318 19.33 -1.13 -7.46
C LEU A 318 18.53 -0.74 -6.19
N ALA A 319 18.55 -1.63 -5.19
CA ALA A 319 17.72 -1.54 -4.00
C ALA A 319 18.56 -1.33 -2.74
N LEU A 320 18.03 -0.53 -1.81
CA LEU A 320 18.52 -0.30 -0.46
C LEU A 320 17.40 -0.57 0.55
N VAL A 321 17.68 -1.32 1.61
CA VAL A 321 16.70 -1.75 2.62
C VAL A 321 17.01 -1.04 3.94
N PHE A 322 16.01 -0.40 4.53
CA PHE A 322 16.12 0.46 5.70
C PHE A 322 15.25 -0.03 6.86
N LYS A 323 15.74 0.25 8.08
CA LYS A 323 14.99 0.16 9.34
C LYS A 323 15.23 1.41 10.20
N PRO A 324 14.31 1.77 11.11
CA PRO A 324 12.96 1.20 11.27
C PRO A 324 12.02 1.58 10.12
N ARG A 325 10.91 0.85 9.95
CA ARG A 325 9.81 1.29 9.08
C ARG A 325 9.08 2.45 9.73
N GLY A 326 8.94 3.54 8.98
CA GLY A 326 8.26 4.75 9.43
C GLY A 326 6.88 4.91 8.81
N TYR A 327 6.01 5.59 9.54
CA TYR A 327 4.73 6.09 9.03
C TYR A 327 4.79 7.61 8.94
N ARG A 328 4.20 8.13 7.86
CA ARG A 328 4.01 9.57 7.72
C ARG A 328 3.01 10.01 8.77
N PHE A 329 3.47 10.77 9.75
CA PHE A 329 2.64 11.27 10.81
C PHE A 329 2.96 12.74 11.03
N ARG A 330 1.94 13.60 11.04
CA ARG A 330 2.14 15.01 11.42
C ARG A 330 1.80 15.18 12.89
N PRO A 331 2.58 15.98 13.65
CA PRO A 331 2.24 16.25 15.04
C PRO A 331 0.85 16.87 15.15
N ALA A 332 0.01 16.32 16.03
CA ALA A 332 -1.34 16.80 16.29
C ALA A 332 -1.41 17.73 17.53
N SER A 333 -0.33 17.80 18.32
CA SER A 333 -0.25 18.63 19.53
C SER A 333 1.12 19.30 19.66
N CYS A 334 1.19 20.33 20.52
CA CYS A 334 2.46 20.99 20.82
C CYS A 334 3.47 20.05 21.48
N GLU A 335 3.01 19.11 22.29
CA GLU A 335 3.87 18.09 22.92
C GLU A 335 4.50 17.18 21.87
N GLN A 336 3.69 16.66 20.93
CA GLN A 336 4.19 15.84 19.83
C GLN A 336 5.14 16.63 18.92
N LEU A 337 4.86 17.91 18.67
CA LEU A 337 5.72 18.77 17.87
C LEU A 337 7.09 18.96 18.53
N VAL A 338 7.11 19.26 19.83
CA VAL A 338 8.36 19.43 20.60
C VAL A 338 9.14 18.12 20.61
N GLU A 339 8.48 16.97 20.83
CA GLU A 339 9.14 15.67 20.84
C GLU A 339 9.76 15.33 19.47
N ALA A 340 9.01 15.51 18.38
CA ALA A 340 9.50 15.28 17.02
C ALA A 340 10.72 16.16 16.71
N LEU A 341 10.63 17.46 17.00
CA LEU A 341 11.73 18.40 16.76
C LEU A 341 12.96 18.09 17.63
N LYS A 342 12.75 17.62 18.87
CA LYS A 342 13.85 17.21 19.76
C LYS A 342 14.62 16.04 19.17
N GLN A 343 13.92 15.04 18.65
CA GLN A 343 14.55 13.86 18.05
C GLN A 343 15.24 14.20 16.73
N VAL A 344 14.62 15.02 15.88
CA VAL A 344 15.23 15.55 14.65
C VAL A 344 16.49 16.38 14.95
N THR A 345 16.42 17.34 15.88
CA THR A 345 17.59 18.19 16.20
C THR A 345 18.72 17.40 16.83
N LYS A 346 18.43 16.39 17.65
CA LYS A 346 19.43 15.46 18.17
C LYS A 346 20.11 14.63 17.08
N ALA A 347 19.35 14.16 16.08
CA ALA A 347 19.90 13.50 14.91
C ALA A 347 20.84 14.44 14.13
N LEU A 348 20.41 15.70 13.92
CA LEU A 348 21.22 16.70 13.22
C LEU A 348 22.51 17.05 13.97
N VAL A 349 22.49 17.12 15.31
CA VAL A 349 23.72 17.32 16.11
C VAL A 349 24.76 16.25 15.76
N ALA A 350 24.38 14.98 15.84
CA ALA A 350 25.28 13.88 15.52
C ALA A 350 25.71 13.88 14.04
N LEU A 351 24.82 14.24 13.12
CA LEU A 351 25.15 14.36 11.70
C LEU A 351 26.18 15.47 11.45
N HIS A 352 26.02 16.62 12.12
CA HIS A 352 26.91 17.78 11.98
C HIS A 352 28.28 17.55 12.62
N ASP A 353 28.36 16.70 13.64
CA ASP A 353 29.63 16.22 14.21
C ASP A 353 30.39 15.28 13.24
N LEU A 354 29.69 14.68 12.27
CA LEU A 354 30.25 13.83 11.19
C LEU A 354 30.60 14.61 9.91
N PRO A 355 30.84 15.92 10.00
CA PRO A 355 30.70 16.91 8.93
C PRO A 355 29.66 16.67 7.81
N PHE A 356 28.53 16.01 8.05
CA PHE A 356 27.47 15.88 7.04
C PHE A 356 26.35 16.91 7.23
N MET A 357 25.64 17.20 6.15
CA MET A 357 24.36 17.92 6.17
C MET A 357 23.30 17.13 5.40
N HIS A 358 22.05 17.16 5.87
CA HIS A 358 20.92 16.41 5.30
C HIS A 358 20.36 17.04 4.01
N ARG A 359 20.29 18.37 3.96
CA ARG A 359 19.86 19.21 2.81
C ARG A 359 18.41 19.13 2.34
N ASP A 360 17.70 18.04 2.58
CA ASP A 360 16.28 17.89 2.17
C ASP A 360 15.33 17.68 3.36
N LEU A 361 15.46 18.48 4.43
CA LEU A 361 14.62 18.31 5.62
C LEU A 361 13.18 18.80 5.38
N GLY A 362 12.19 18.01 5.80
CA GLY A 362 10.78 18.39 5.85
C GLY A 362 9.90 17.27 6.40
N TRP A 363 8.58 17.51 6.54
CA TRP A 363 7.67 16.57 7.19
C TRP A 363 7.53 15.23 6.45
N ASP A 364 7.86 15.16 5.17
CA ASP A 364 7.94 13.90 4.42
C ASP A 364 9.16 13.04 4.78
N LYS A 365 10.12 13.59 5.54
CA LYS A 365 11.34 12.92 6.03
C LYS A 365 11.32 12.61 7.52
N VAL A 366 10.39 13.20 8.27
CA VAL A 366 10.23 12.96 9.71
C VAL A 366 9.13 11.91 9.89
N MET A 367 9.55 10.70 10.23
CA MET A 367 8.67 9.55 10.34
C MET A 367 8.44 9.18 11.81
N ARG A 368 7.36 8.43 12.08
CA ARG A 368 7.08 7.84 13.38
C ARG A 368 7.14 6.31 13.29
N SER A 369 7.79 5.65 14.25
CA SER A 369 7.84 4.18 14.36
C SER A 369 6.48 3.61 14.78
N SER A 370 6.18 2.36 14.39
CA SER A 370 4.98 1.61 14.82
C SER A 370 5.07 1.03 16.23
N ASP A 371 6.17 1.24 16.96
CA ASP A 371 6.35 0.61 18.26
C ASP A 371 5.21 1.00 19.24
N ARG A 372 4.68 -0.04 19.91
CA ARG A 372 3.42 0.00 20.68
C ARG A 372 3.39 1.02 21.81
N ASP A 373 4.54 1.54 22.24
CA ASP A 373 4.68 2.55 23.29
C ASP A 373 4.88 3.97 22.72
N GLY A 374 3.92 4.39 21.90
CA GLY A 374 3.85 5.79 21.44
C GLY A 374 4.86 6.18 20.36
N GLY A 375 5.56 5.21 19.73
CA GLY A 375 6.34 5.35 18.50
C GLY A 375 7.36 6.49 18.47
N GLU A 376 8.65 6.17 18.47
CA GLU A 376 9.73 7.16 18.33
C GLU A 376 9.70 7.87 16.96
N TRP A 377 9.97 9.17 16.94
CA TRP A 377 10.20 9.94 15.73
C TRP A 377 11.64 9.80 15.25
N PHE A 378 11.81 9.70 13.95
CA PHE A 378 13.14 9.56 13.36
C PHE A 378 13.23 10.21 11.99
N LEU A 379 14.46 10.52 11.60
CA LEU A 379 14.80 11.16 10.34
C LEU A 379 15.11 10.12 9.26
N THR A 380 14.62 10.37 8.05
CA THR A 380 14.80 9.52 6.87
C THR A 380 15.26 10.35 5.67
N GLY A 381 15.72 9.69 4.62
CA GLY A 381 15.94 10.34 3.33
C GLY A 381 17.26 11.10 3.21
N PHE A 382 18.35 10.50 3.70
CA PHE A 382 19.72 11.01 3.54
C PHE A 382 20.25 10.94 2.09
N ASP A 383 19.40 10.70 1.10
CA ASP A 383 19.75 10.57 -0.32
C ASP A 383 20.43 11.81 -0.90
N GLU A 384 20.07 12.99 -0.37
CA GLU A 384 20.64 14.29 -0.75
C GLU A 384 21.73 14.76 0.23
N ALA A 385 22.07 13.95 1.23
CA ALA A 385 23.05 14.30 2.23
C ALA A 385 24.46 14.31 1.64
N VAL A 386 25.31 15.22 2.13
CA VAL A 386 26.68 15.37 1.64
C VAL A 386 27.57 15.92 2.75
N VAL A 387 28.89 15.75 2.58
CA VAL A 387 29.89 16.40 3.40
C VAL A 387 29.79 17.92 3.25
N ALA A 388 29.82 18.64 4.36
CA ALA A 388 29.86 20.09 4.43
C ALA A 388 31.31 20.60 4.56
N PRO A 389 31.66 21.76 3.96
CA PRO A 389 30.80 22.60 3.13
C PRO A 389 30.69 22.07 1.69
N GLN A 390 29.68 22.55 0.97
CA GLN A 390 29.56 22.39 -0.48
C GLN A 390 29.75 23.73 -1.19
N ILE A 391 30.33 23.68 -2.39
CA ILE A 391 30.56 24.84 -3.25
C ILE A 391 29.58 24.89 -4.44
N ASN A 392 28.97 23.76 -4.78
CA ASN A 392 28.09 23.65 -5.93
C ASN A 392 26.63 23.95 -5.55
N PRO A 393 25.88 24.70 -6.37
CA PRO A 393 24.48 24.95 -6.11
C PRO A 393 23.65 23.66 -6.08
N HIS A 394 22.63 23.62 -5.23
CA HIS A 394 21.61 22.58 -5.27
C HIS A 394 20.52 22.96 -6.25
N VAL A 395 20.37 22.17 -7.31
CA VAL A 395 19.41 22.45 -8.39
C VAL A 395 17.96 22.49 -7.89
N ALA A 396 17.61 21.75 -6.82
CA ALA A 396 16.27 21.74 -6.25
C ALA A 396 15.95 22.94 -5.32
N ALA A 397 16.94 23.80 -5.04
CA ALA A 397 16.78 24.92 -4.11
C ALA A 397 15.83 26.02 -4.61
N ALA A 398 15.51 26.05 -5.91
CA ALA A 398 14.58 27.02 -6.52
C ALA A 398 13.13 26.90 -6.03
N SER A 399 12.78 25.82 -5.32
CA SER A 399 11.43 25.53 -4.81
C SER A 399 11.00 26.35 -3.59
N GLY A 400 11.85 27.23 -3.04
CA GLY A 400 11.53 28.08 -1.87
C GLY A 400 11.43 27.34 -0.53
N ARG A 401 11.46 26.00 -0.54
CA ARG A 401 11.56 25.13 0.64
C ARG A 401 12.97 25.13 1.24
N HIS A 402 13.98 25.23 0.39
CA HIS A 402 15.39 25.12 0.77
C HIS A 402 15.96 26.44 1.29
N ALA A 403 17.11 26.37 1.96
CA ALA A 403 17.82 27.55 2.43
C ALA A 403 18.30 28.39 1.22
N PRO A 404 18.19 29.73 1.26
CA PRO A 404 18.45 30.60 0.11
C PRO A 404 19.89 30.51 -0.42
N GLU A 405 20.86 30.20 0.45
CA GLU A 405 22.27 30.02 0.05
C GLU A 405 22.52 28.75 -0.77
N MET A 406 21.65 27.73 -0.68
CA MET A 406 21.82 26.49 -1.43
C MET A 406 21.74 26.70 -2.95
N GLY A 407 20.96 27.69 -3.40
CA GLY A 407 20.88 28.07 -4.81
C GLY A 407 22.09 28.86 -5.31
N ARG A 408 22.95 29.35 -4.39
CA ARG A 408 24.11 30.21 -4.72
C ARG A 408 25.44 29.47 -4.75
N GLY A 409 25.51 28.26 -4.19
CA GLY A 409 26.70 27.42 -4.23
C GLY A 409 27.29 27.14 -2.86
N LEU A 410 27.88 28.14 -2.20
CA LEU A 410 28.52 27.95 -0.89
C LEU A 410 27.48 27.75 0.22
N HIS A 411 27.42 26.54 0.78
CA HIS A 411 26.54 26.21 1.90
C HIS A 411 27.12 25.12 2.80
N GLY A 412 26.66 25.07 4.05
CA GLY A 412 27.09 24.09 5.06
C GLY A 412 25.93 23.69 5.96
N VAL A 413 26.24 23.13 7.14
CA VAL A 413 25.27 22.52 8.06
C VAL A 413 24.08 23.41 8.49
N LYS A 414 24.20 24.73 8.36
CA LYS A 414 23.13 25.71 8.65
C LYS A 414 21.93 25.60 7.71
N VAL A 415 22.04 24.87 6.60
CA VAL A 415 20.88 24.57 5.73
C VAL A 415 19.89 23.62 6.41
N ASP A 416 20.35 22.71 7.26
CA ASP A 416 19.46 21.82 8.00
C ASP A 416 18.71 22.57 9.09
N VAL A 417 19.36 23.59 9.70
CA VAL A 417 18.72 24.48 10.68
C VAL A 417 17.60 25.29 10.03
N TRP A 418 17.77 25.74 8.79
CA TRP A 418 16.67 26.31 8.01
C TRP A 418 15.52 25.31 7.86
N GLY A 419 15.83 24.05 7.56
CA GLY A 419 14.87 22.96 7.52
C GLY A 419 14.07 22.79 8.81
N VAL A 420 14.70 22.91 9.99
CA VAL A 420 14.02 22.91 11.29
C VAL A 420 13.03 24.08 11.39
N GLY A 421 13.43 25.26 10.92
CA GLY A 421 12.55 26.42 10.80
C GLY A 421 11.35 26.17 9.89
N GLN A 422 11.55 25.46 8.77
CA GLN A 422 10.47 25.08 7.85
C GLN A 422 9.50 24.07 8.48
N LEU A 423 10.00 23.08 9.24
CA LEU A 423 9.15 22.14 9.99
C LEU A 423 8.22 22.90 10.95
N LEU A 424 8.76 23.84 11.73
CA LEU A 424 7.98 24.71 12.62
C LEU A 424 6.97 25.58 11.86
N LYS A 425 7.37 26.15 10.72
CA LYS A 425 6.50 26.97 9.89
C LYS A 425 5.30 26.20 9.34
N THR A 426 5.48 24.90 9.07
CA THR A 426 4.53 24.04 8.35
C THR A 426 3.88 22.96 9.23
N CYS A 427 4.01 23.04 10.56
CA CYS A 427 3.58 21.99 11.48
C CYS A 427 2.06 21.83 11.66
N GLU A 428 1.22 22.73 11.15
CA GLU A 428 -0.26 22.72 11.25
C GLU A 428 -0.87 22.65 12.67
N VAL A 429 -0.05 22.52 13.71
CA VAL A 429 -0.47 22.56 15.12
C VAL A 429 -1.01 23.95 15.46
N ALA A 430 -2.21 24.01 16.03
CA ALA A 430 -2.79 25.24 16.54
C ALA A 430 -2.14 25.67 17.87
N GLY A 431 -2.07 26.98 18.12
CA GLY A 431 -1.62 27.50 19.42
C GLY A 431 -0.12 27.34 19.70
N VAL A 432 0.73 27.23 18.67
CA VAL A 432 2.20 27.10 18.83
C VAL A 432 2.75 28.17 19.79
N PRO A 433 3.42 27.78 20.90
CA PRO A 433 3.99 28.69 21.88
C PRO A 433 4.89 29.77 21.28
N LYS A 434 4.86 30.97 21.88
CA LYS A 434 5.69 32.12 21.44
C LYS A 434 7.18 31.75 21.31
N LEU A 435 7.68 30.97 22.26
CA LEU A 435 9.07 30.54 22.30
C LEU A 435 9.46 29.64 21.11
N LEU A 436 8.54 28.77 20.63
CA LEU A 436 8.72 28.03 19.37
C LEU A 436 8.65 28.94 18.13
N ARG A 437 7.84 30.01 18.16
CA ARG A 437 7.80 31.01 17.08
C ARG A 437 9.10 31.82 17.00
N GLU A 438 9.70 32.12 18.14
CA GLU A 438 11.02 32.77 18.20
C GLU A 438 12.12 31.87 17.64
N LEU A 439 12.14 30.58 18.03
CA LEU A 439 13.04 29.59 17.45
C LEU A 439 12.85 29.47 15.94
N GLN A 440 11.59 29.39 15.46
CA GLN A 440 11.25 29.37 14.04
C GLN A 440 11.87 30.57 13.30
N LYS A 441 11.67 31.79 13.82
CA LYS A 441 12.19 33.02 13.21
C LYS A 441 13.72 33.00 13.12
N ARG A 442 14.40 32.56 14.18
CA ARG A 442 15.87 32.46 14.21
C ARG A 442 16.40 31.40 13.24
N CYS A 443 15.74 30.26 13.12
CA CYS A 443 16.10 29.20 12.18
C CYS A 443 15.94 29.65 10.72
N LEU A 444 14.96 30.51 10.43
CA LEU A 444 14.67 31.06 9.10
C LEU A 444 15.37 32.39 8.81
N ASP A 445 16.44 32.73 9.54
CA ASP A 445 17.23 33.91 9.22
C ASP A 445 17.91 33.75 7.84
N HIS A 446 17.92 34.81 7.04
CA HIS A 446 18.51 34.77 5.71
C HIS A 446 20.04 34.72 5.77
N ASN A 447 20.66 35.22 6.85
CA ASN A 447 22.08 35.08 7.09
C ASN A 447 22.37 33.77 7.85
N PRO A 448 23.06 32.79 7.24
CA PRO A 448 23.33 31.50 7.88
C PRO A 448 24.10 31.62 9.20
N GLU A 449 24.96 32.64 9.34
CA GLU A 449 25.75 32.88 10.55
C GLU A 449 24.90 33.34 11.75
N GLN A 450 23.72 33.91 11.49
CA GLN A 450 22.79 34.34 12.54
C GLN A 450 21.85 33.21 12.99
N ARG A 451 21.79 32.10 12.25
CA ARG A 451 20.99 30.94 12.63
C ARG A 451 21.66 30.24 13.82
N PRO A 452 20.87 29.67 14.75
CA PRO A 452 21.40 28.80 15.81
C PRO A 452 22.14 27.58 15.24
N SER A 453 22.93 26.87 16.05
CA SER A 453 23.38 25.51 15.72
C SER A 453 22.25 24.49 15.95
N ALA A 454 22.39 23.27 15.42
CA ALA A 454 21.46 22.19 15.75
C ALA A 454 21.44 21.88 17.26
N ALA A 455 22.60 22.01 17.94
CA ALA A 455 22.72 21.85 19.38
C ALA A 455 21.95 22.94 20.15
N ASP A 456 22.05 24.20 19.74
CA ASP A 456 21.28 25.29 20.33
C ASP A 456 19.77 25.04 20.20
N CYS A 457 19.32 24.58 19.03
CA CYS A 457 17.92 24.20 18.81
C CYS A 457 17.48 23.07 19.75
N TYR A 458 18.30 22.02 19.86
CA TYR A 458 18.04 20.89 20.74
C TYR A 458 17.93 21.31 22.22
N HIS A 459 18.87 22.12 22.70
CA HIS A 459 18.84 22.65 24.08
C HIS A 459 17.62 23.53 24.34
N HIS A 460 17.24 24.37 23.38
CA HIS A 460 16.04 25.19 23.47
C HIS A 460 14.77 24.33 23.63
N LEU A 461 14.67 23.24 22.86
CA LEU A 461 13.55 22.30 22.93
C LEU A 461 13.49 21.53 24.25
N LEU A 462 14.64 21.18 24.84
CA LEU A 462 14.71 20.57 26.18
C LEU A 462 14.22 21.51 27.28
N GLN A 463 14.59 22.79 27.22
CA GLN A 463 14.12 23.80 28.17
C GLN A 463 12.61 24.02 28.06
N LEU A 464 12.08 24.02 26.83
CA LEU A 464 10.65 24.08 26.56
C LEU A 464 9.89 22.89 27.16
N GLN A 465 10.36 21.67 26.90
CA GLN A 465 9.74 20.45 27.43
C GLN A 465 9.70 20.48 28.96
N SER A 466 10.81 20.87 29.61
CA SER A 466 10.88 20.99 31.07
C SER A 466 9.88 22.01 31.63
N SER A 467 9.73 23.14 30.94
CA SER A 467 8.77 24.19 31.31
C SER A 467 7.32 23.73 31.16
N MET A 468 7.00 22.99 30.10
CA MET A 468 5.67 22.42 29.87
C MET A 468 5.30 21.38 30.92
N SER A 469 6.23 20.47 31.27
CA SER A 469 6.01 19.47 32.31
C SER A 469 5.79 20.10 33.70
N ALA A 470 6.56 21.14 34.04
CA ALA A 470 6.38 21.88 35.29
C ALA A 470 5.01 22.59 35.35
N ALA A 471 4.56 23.20 34.25
CA ALA A 471 3.24 23.84 34.17
C ALA A 471 2.10 22.81 34.30
N ALA A 472 2.21 21.65 33.65
CA ALA A 472 1.21 20.59 33.74
C ALA A 472 1.08 20.03 35.18
N ALA A 473 2.21 19.86 35.89
CA ALA A 473 2.22 19.42 37.28
C ALA A 473 1.60 20.46 38.25
N ALA A 474 1.77 21.76 37.97
CA ALA A 474 1.15 22.82 38.77
C ALA A 474 -0.38 22.87 38.55
N VAL A 475 -0.85 22.64 37.32
CA VAL A 475 -2.28 22.60 37.00
C VAL A 475 -2.96 21.39 37.64
N SER A 476 -2.36 20.20 37.57
CA SER A 476 -2.91 19.00 38.21
C SER A 476 -2.94 19.10 39.74
N ALA A 477 -1.95 19.75 40.36
CA ALA A 477 -1.95 20.05 41.79
C ALA A 477 -3.06 21.05 42.19
N SER A 478 -3.44 21.97 41.30
CA SER A 478 -4.50 22.95 41.56
C SER A 478 -5.92 22.40 41.32
N ALA A 479 -6.07 21.36 40.49
CA ALA A 479 -7.34 20.71 40.19
C ALA A 479 -7.72 19.59 41.17
N GLY A 480 -6.81 19.21 42.07
CA GLY A 480 -7.03 18.21 43.11
C GLY A 480 -7.52 18.78 44.46
N TYR A 481 -7.99 20.02 44.49
CA TYR A 481 -8.57 20.70 45.67
C TYR A 481 -10.04 21.02 45.47
#